data_AF-A0A1G3RRU1-F1
#
_entry.id   AF-A0A1G3RRU1-F1
#
_cell.length_a   1.000
_cell.length_b   1.000
_cell.length_c   1.000
_cell.angle_alpha   90.00
_cell.angle_beta   90.00
_cell.angle_gamma   90.00
#
_symmetry.space_group_name_H-M   'P 1'
#
loop_
_entity.id
_entity.type
_entity.pdbx_description
1 polymer ?
#
loop_
_entity_poly.entity_id
_entity_poly.type
_entity_poly.pdbx_seq_one_letter_code
_entity_poly.pdbx_strand_id
1 'polypeptide(L)'
;MTNSIPLFEAKAHLSELVKQVAQTGQSIAISVRGEPKVRLVPYDAPLSVLDAWEIREKLAAEYGVGEYGSPDFIDQARAVVTPAPLFNEEDRQ
;
A
#
# COMPACT_ATOMS: atom_id res chain seq x y z
N MET A 1 4.89 -4.71 -40.95
CA MET A 1 4.08 -5.89 -40.56
C MET A 1 3.49 -5.62 -39.17
N THR A 2 2.18 -5.46 -39.04
CA THR A 2 1.53 -5.36 -37.74
C THR A 2 1.32 -6.76 -37.20
N ASN A 3 2.25 -7.24 -36.36
CA ASN A 3 2.07 -8.50 -35.62
C ASN A 3 0.95 -8.29 -34.58
N SER A 4 -0.30 -8.50 -34.99
CA SER A 4 -1.45 -8.48 -34.11
C SER A 4 -1.70 -9.88 -33.57
N ILE A 5 -1.48 -10.07 -32.27
CA ILE A 5 -1.92 -11.29 -31.58
C ILE A 5 -3.41 -11.18 -31.23
N PRO A 6 -4.14 -12.31 -31.19
CA PRO A 6 -5.50 -12.34 -30.65
C PRO A 6 -5.55 -11.82 -29.21
N LEU A 7 -6.60 -11.08 -28.86
CA LEU A 7 -6.74 -10.50 -27.52
C LEU A 7 -6.72 -11.55 -26.40
N PHE A 8 -7.25 -12.75 -26.67
CA PHE A 8 -7.24 -13.86 -25.71
C PHE A 8 -5.82 -14.29 -25.35
N GLU A 9 -4.97 -14.47 -26.37
CA GLU A 9 -3.56 -14.85 -26.20
C GLU A 9 -2.77 -13.76 -25.47
N ALA A 10 -3.02 -12.50 -25.82
CA ALA A 10 -2.44 -11.35 -25.11
C ALA A 10 -2.76 -11.35 -23.61
N LYS A 11 -4.01 -11.65 -23.25
CA LYS A 11 -4.44 -11.72 -21.83
C LYS A 11 -3.80 -12.90 -21.10
N ALA A 12 -3.66 -14.05 -21.76
CA ALA A 12 -3.00 -15.21 -21.17
C ALA A 12 -1.53 -14.90 -20.82
N HIS A 13 -0.79 -14.30 -21.75
CA HIS A 13 0.60 -13.88 -21.51
C HIS A 13 0.70 -12.83 -20.40
N LEU A 14 -0.20 -11.83 -20.38
CA LEU A 14 -0.22 -10.83 -19.33
C LEU A 14 -0.51 -11.45 -17.95
N SER A 15 -1.43 -12.42 -17.87
CA SER A 15 -1.75 -13.14 -16.63
C SER A 15 -0.53 -13.86 -16.06
N GLU A 16 0.28 -14.48 -16.93
CA GLU A 16 1.50 -15.17 -16.51
C GLU A 16 2.55 -14.19 -15.97
N LEU A 17 2.73 -13.03 -16.63
CA LEU A 17 3.61 -11.96 -16.14
C LEU A 17 3.16 -11.43 -14.77
N VAL A 18 1.85 -11.26 -14.58
CA VAL A 18 1.29 -10.81 -13.30
C VAL A 18 1.58 -11.82 -12.18
N LYS A 19 1.42 -13.13 -12.44
CA LYS A 19 1.78 -14.17 -11.47
C LYS A 19 3.25 -14.10 -11.08
N GLN A 20 4.14 -13.92 -12.06
CA GLN A 20 5.57 -13.83 -11.82
C GLN A 20 5.93 -12.61 -10.95
N VAL A 21 5.35 -11.44 -11.26
CA VAL A 21 5.55 -10.22 -10.45
C VAL A 21 5.05 -10.40 -9.02
N ALA A 22 3.87 -11.01 -8.85
CA ALA A 22 3.29 -11.29 -7.54
C ALA A 22 4.13 -12.28 -6.72
N GLN A 23 4.72 -13.30 -7.36
CA GLN A 23 5.53 -14.32 -6.69
C GLN A 23 6.94 -13.82 -6.35
N THR A 24 7.56 -13.04 -7.23
CA THR A 24 8.96 -12.61 -7.07
C THR A 24 9.10 -11.29 -6.33
N GLY A 25 8.02 -10.49 -6.25
CA GLY A 25 8.09 -9.12 -5.75
C GLY A 25 8.87 -8.16 -6.68
N GLN A 26 9.26 -8.60 -7.88
CA GLN A 26 10.03 -7.79 -8.81
C GLN A 26 9.11 -7.08 -9.81
N SER A 27 9.29 -5.77 -9.97
CA SER A 27 8.55 -4.97 -10.94
C SER A 27 9.06 -5.15 -12.37
N ILE A 28 8.17 -5.05 -13.35
CA ILE A 28 8.48 -5.22 -14.79
C ILE A 28 7.97 -4.00 -15.57
N ALA A 29 8.81 -3.42 -16.41
CA ALA A 29 8.42 -2.36 -17.35
C ALA A 29 7.99 -2.97 -18.70
N ILE A 30 6.79 -2.61 -19.17
CA ILE A 30 6.29 -3.00 -20.49
C ILE A 30 6.47 -1.81 -21.43
N SER A 31 7.20 -2.07 -22.52
CA SER A 31 7.56 -1.06 -23.51
C SER A 31 6.83 -1.29 -24.84
N VAL A 32 6.48 -0.20 -25.51
CA VAL A 32 5.93 -0.22 -26.88
C VAL A 32 6.91 0.57 -27.75
N ARG A 33 7.46 -0.07 -28.79
CA ARG A 33 8.47 0.51 -29.69
C ARG A 33 9.73 1.01 -28.95
N GLY A 34 10.19 0.25 -27.96
CA GLY A 34 11.37 0.59 -27.15
C GLY A 34 11.12 1.65 -26.07
N GLU A 35 9.94 2.25 -26.03
CA GLU A 35 9.58 3.23 -25.01
C GLU A 35 8.74 2.59 -23.91
N PRO A 36 9.11 2.71 -22.63
CA PRO A 36 8.30 2.22 -21.53
C PRO A 36 6.96 2.95 -21.50
N LYS A 37 5.86 2.19 -21.45
CA LYS A 37 4.50 2.75 -21.40
C LYS A 37 3.79 2.45 -20.09
N VAL A 38 4.00 1.26 -19.54
CA VAL A 38 3.39 0.86 -18.26
C VAL A 38 4.39 0.06 -17.44
N ARG A 39 4.17 -0.01 -16.13
CA ARG A 39 4.94 -0.84 -15.21
C ARG A 39 3.99 -1.72 -14.41
N LEU A 40 4.28 -3.01 -14.36
CA LEU A 40 3.67 -3.95 -13.43
C LEU A 40 4.46 -3.90 -12.13
N VAL A 41 3.79 -3.57 -11.04
CA VAL A 41 4.36 -3.60 -9.69
C VAL A 41 3.61 -4.65 -8.87
N PRO A 42 4.29 -5.35 -7.95
CA PRO A 42 3.61 -6.20 -6.99
C PRO A 42 2.56 -5.37 -6.24
N TYR A 43 1.41 -5.99 -5.99
CA TYR A 43 0.39 -5.37 -5.17
C TYR A 43 0.71 -5.64 -3.70
N ASP A 44 1.32 -4.66 -3.04
CA ASP A 44 1.38 -4.65 -1.58
C ASP A 44 -0.01 -4.27 -1.08
N ALA A 45 -0.78 -5.28 -0.67
CA ALA A 45 -2.02 -5.00 0.04
C ALA A 45 -1.65 -4.09 1.23
N PRO A 46 -2.32 -2.94 1.42
CA PRO A 46 -2.15 -2.20 2.66
C PRO A 46 -2.40 -3.21 3.78
N LEU A 47 -1.46 -3.29 4.74
CA LEU A 47 -1.68 -4.05 5.97
C LEU A 47 -3.09 -3.69 6.38
N SER A 48 -4.00 -4.68 6.38
CA SER A 48 -5.38 -4.47 6.78
C SER A 48 -5.28 -3.72 8.08
N VAL A 49 -5.61 -2.43 8.05
CA VAL A 49 -5.70 -1.65 9.27
C VAL A 49 -6.85 -2.36 9.93
N LEU A 50 -6.54 -3.23 10.90
CA LEU A 50 -7.54 -3.90 11.71
C LEU A 50 -8.54 -2.81 12.06
N ASP A 51 -9.83 -3.07 11.85
CA ASP A 51 -10.83 -2.06 12.12
C ASP A 51 -10.54 -1.53 13.53
N ALA A 52 -10.59 -0.21 13.73
CA ALA A 52 -10.21 0.39 15.01
C ALA A 52 -10.96 -0.27 16.19
N TRP A 53 -12.11 -0.86 15.90
CA TRP A 53 -12.88 -1.72 16.79
C TRP A 53 -12.20 -3.05 17.16
N GLU A 54 -11.64 -3.80 16.19
CA GLU A 54 -10.90 -5.05 16.43
C GLU A 54 -9.61 -4.81 17.22
N ILE A 55 -8.92 -3.70 16.96
CA ILE A 55 -7.74 -3.28 17.75
C ILE A 55 -8.15 -3.02 19.20
N ARG A 56 -9.26 -2.30 19.39
CA ARG A 56 -9.79 -1.98 20.71
C ARG A 56 -10.27 -3.22 21.46
N GLU A 57 -10.92 -4.16 20.78
CA GLU A 57 -11.39 -5.41 21.37
C GLU A 57 -10.23 -6.32 21.79
N LYS A 58 -9.19 -6.46 20.95
CA LYS A 58 -7.97 -7.19 21.33
C LYS A 58 -7.26 -6.57 22.53
N LEU A 59 -7.07 -5.25 22.53
CA LEU A 59 -6.43 -4.55 23.66
C LEU A 59 -7.26 -4.63 24.94
N ALA A 60 -8.58 -4.50 24.82
CA ALA A 60 -9.53 -4.68 25.92
C ALA A 60 -9.45 -6.08 26.54
N ALA A 61 -9.33 -7.10 25.69
CA ALA A 61 -9.21 -8.49 26.12
C ALA A 61 -7.85 -8.81 26.74
N GLU A 62 -6.77 -8.21 26.22
CA GLU A 62 -5.39 -8.48 26.67
C GLU A 62 -5.01 -7.69 27.94
N TYR A 63 -5.45 -6.43 28.06
CA TYR A 63 -5.04 -5.52 29.15
C TYR A 63 -6.16 -5.14 30.11
N GLY A 64 -7.42 -5.52 29.84
CA GLY A 64 -8.57 -5.20 30.66
C GLY A 64 -9.11 -3.78 30.44
N VAL A 65 -10.43 -3.66 30.30
CA VAL A 65 -11.16 -2.39 30.06
C VAL A 65 -11.27 -1.59 31.36
N GLY A 66 -10.14 -1.11 31.89
CA GLY A 66 -10.10 -0.33 33.13
C GLY A 66 -9.68 1.13 32.94
N GLU A 67 -8.79 1.41 32.00
CA GLU A 67 -8.07 2.71 31.98
C GLU A 67 -8.17 3.49 30.66
N TYR A 68 -8.89 3.01 29.65
CA TYR A 68 -9.04 3.68 28.35
C TYR A 68 -10.26 4.62 28.28
N GLY A 69 -10.50 5.36 29.38
CA GLY A 69 -11.55 6.37 29.47
C GLY A 69 -11.11 7.64 30.19
N SER A 70 -9.84 7.78 30.55
CA SER A 70 -9.34 9.04 31.13
C SER A 70 -9.10 10.05 30.00
N PRO A 71 -9.61 11.29 30.13
CA PRO A 71 -9.38 12.36 29.15
C PRO A 71 -7.90 12.62 28.84
N ASP A 72 -6.99 12.29 29.78
CA ASP A 72 -5.54 12.51 29.65
C ASP A 72 -4.86 11.60 28.60
N PHE A 73 -5.42 10.44 28.27
CA PHE A 73 -4.82 9.53 27.27
C PHE A 73 -5.07 9.96 25.82
N ILE A 74 -6.23 10.59 25.55
CA ILE A 74 -6.62 11.02 24.20
C ILE A 74 -5.76 12.20 23.73
N ASP A 75 -5.28 13.03 24.66
CA ASP A 75 -4.42 14.17 24.37
C ASP A 75 -3.00 13.72 23.91
N GLN A 76 -2.44 12.69 24.54
CA GLN A 76 -1.11 12.15 24.16
C GLN A 76 -1.11 11.45 22.81
N ALA A 77 -2.16 10.70 22.46
CA ALA A 77 -2.24 10.03 21.16
C ALA A 77 -2.31 11.05 19.99
N ARG A 78 -2.95 12.21 20.22
CA ARG A 78 -3.00 13.30 19.25
C ARG A 78 -1.66 14.05 19.14
N ALA A 79 -0.88 14.10 20.21
CA ALA A 79 0.46 14.71 20.21
C ALA A 79 1.50 13.88 19.45
N VAL A 80 1.37 12.55 19.44
CA VAL A 80 2.31 11.65 18.69
C VAL A 80 2.06 11.67 17.18
N VAL A 81 0.84 12.01 16.73
CA VAL A 81 0.52 12.24 15.32
C VAL A 81 0.70 13.72 14.98
N THR A 82 1.92 14.22 15.11
CA THR A 82 2.31 15.37 14.29
C THR A 82 2.66 14.79 12.92
N PRO A 83 1.89 15.01 11.84
CA PRO A 83 2.46 14.79 10.52
C PRO A 83 3.67 15.74 10.44
N ALA A 84 4.86 15.18 10.28
CA ALA A 84 6.03 15.97 9.94
C ALA A 84 5.63 16.89 8.76
N PRO A 85 5.93 18.20 8.81
CA PRO A 85 5.61 19.06 7.68
C PRO A 85 6.28 18.49 6.43
N LEU A 86 5.48 18.24 5.39
CA LEU A 86 5.94 17.67 4.11
C LEU A 86 6.91 18.60 3.34
N PHE A 87 7.13 19.83 3.83
CA PHE A 87 8.02 20.82 3.26
C PHE A 87 8.76 21.55 4.36
N ASN A 88 10.10 21.51 4.31
CA ASN A 88 10.94 22.38 5.12
C ASN A 88 11.01 23.76 4.44
N GLU A 89 10.80 24.83 5.20
CA GLU A 89 10.82 26.21 4.70
C GLU A 89 12.23 26.66 4.22
N GLU A 90 13.26 25.83 4.44
CA GLU A 90 14.62 26.01 3.92
C GLU A 90 14.77 25.67 2.42
N ASP A 91 13.79 24.99 1.81
CA ASP A 91 13.83 24.64 0.38
C ASP A 91 13.43 25.82 -0.55
N ARG A 92 13.25 27.02 0.02
CA ARG A 92 12.65 28.18 -0.67
C ARG A 92 13.55 29.40 -0.86
N GLN A 93 14.87 29.31 -0.66
CA GLN A 93 15.81 30.39 -1.03
C GLN A 93 17.08 29.88 -1.69
#